data_AF-A0A0F9MV88-F1
#
_entry.id   AF-A0A0F9MV88-F1
#
_cell.length_a   1.000
_cell.length_b   1.000
_cell.length_c   1.000
_cell.angle_alpha   90.00
_cell.angle_beta   90.00
_cell.angle_gamma   90.00
#
_symmetry.space_group_name_H-M   'P 1'
#
loop_
_entity.id
_entity.type
_entity.pdbx_description
1 polymer ?
#
loop_
_entity_poly.entity_id
_entity_poly.type
_entity_poly.pdbx_seq_one_letter_code
_entity_poly.pdbx_strand_id
1 'polypeptide(L)'
;MIKKQITVISDFSGGQDTKTPMISMALNKSPNMRNFHCAGVKNRLVKRGGFSKLNLSTVESDGLDVFYPCGYQTYDYPLRYEAANTRISQGFKCKTSGTVTKVRLWLKKVETPAATDTVTLEIQSDSSGVPSGTEVTNGVATAIDISDVITSSYAWVTFTFSTNPTLVAGTQYHLMLEGAFTISTTNYIHWGVDNYDVIYPDGTMSVYDGTTWMTDTLYDACFEVYISDGVAGNDGFATWDFSSKNMLLGVFGTTLYKMDKDSSGNPDGVWDALTGGGTWDAFTKLMLHCDGSDQATTFTDEISHIVTANGDAKLVTAEKKFGTASGIFDGSDDLTVPDSDDWNLESGDFSFDFWSWFDAVGANGSDHTIFYQETDGTNFWDIRWHNIDGGTGYWELRVRVVGVNIIVAQGTFFPTLDTWYHIEISRSGNNFRWFVDGVQVGSTTVDSSSMPDFTGSLYIGSAAGSRYFTGQLD
;
A
#
# COMPACT_ATOMS: atom_id res chain seq x y z
N MET A 1 -0.54 -16.42 5.50
CA MET A 1 -0.32 -16.50 6.96
C MET A 1 -0.93 -15.33 7.76
N ILE A 2 -1.45 -14.27 7.13
CA ILE A 2 -2.04 -13.10 7.83
C ILE A 2 -3.43 -13.39 8.47
N LYS A 3 -4.24 -14.30 7.90
CA LYS A 3 -5.57 -14.65 8.44
C LYS A 3 -5.57 -15.19 9.89
N LYS A 4 -4.43 -15.66 10.42
CA LYS A 4 -4.35 -16.29 11.76
C LYS A 4 -3.91 -15.34 12.89
N GLN A 5 -3.51 -14.10 12.60
CA GLN A 5 -3.02 -13.16 13.63
C GLN A 5 -4.07 -12.12 14.08
N ILE A 6 -5.30 -12.19 13.57
CA ILE A 6 -6.39 -11.34 14.05
C ILE A 6 -7.09 -12.09 15.19
N THR A 7 -6.57 -11.92 16.41
CA THR A 7 -7.30 -12.36 17.60
C THR A 7 -8.23 -11.24 18.03
N VAL A 8 -9.54 -11.44 17.89
CA VAL A 8 -10.54 -10.59 18.54
C VAL A 8 -10.36 -10.77 20.05
N ILE A 9 -9.86 -9.75 20.76
CA ILE A 9 -9.82 -9.77 22.22
C ILE A 9 -11.25 -9.52 22.69
N SER A 10 -12.02 -10.60 22.91
CA SER A 10 -13.32 -10.52 23.57
C SER A 10 -13.18 -10.92 25.04
N ASP A 11 -12.76 -9.99 25.88
CA ASP A 11 -13.25 -9.94 27.26
C ASP A 11 -12.95 -8.56 27.86
N PHE A 12 -14.00 -7.81 28.22
CA PHE A 12 -13.95 -6.83 29.31
C PHE A 12 -15.39 -6.54 29.74
N SER A 13 -15.84 -7.27 30.77
CA SER A 13 -17.06 -6.99 31.52
C SER A 13 -16.94 -5.64 32.25
N GLY A 14 -17.70 -4.63 31.82
CA GLY A 14 -17.93 -3.45 32.64
C GLY A 14 -18.41 -2.20 31.89
N GLY A 15 -19.70 -1.88 32.06
CA GLY A 15 -20.19 -0.50 31.98
C GLY A 15 -20.41 0.07 30.57
N GLN A 16 -21.51 0.80 30.41
CA GLN A 16 -21.90 1.44 29.15
C GLN A 16 -20.91 2.55 28.76
N ASP A 17 -20.18 2.38 27.65
CA ASP A 17 -20.03 3.38 26.58
C ASP A 17 -19.13 2.83 25.45
N THR A 18 -19.56 3.06 24.20
CA THR A 18 -18.81 2.83 22.93
C THR A 18 -18.22 1.43 22.69
N LYS A 19 -19.05 0.56 22.10
CA LYS A 19 -18.65 -0.75 21.56
C LYS A 19 -17.90 -0.60 20.22
N THR A 20 -16.68 -0.10 20.24
CA THR A 20 -15.79 -0.10 19.06
C THR A 20 -14.82 -1.29 19.18
N PRO A 21 -14.84 -2.27 18.27
CA PRO A 21 -13.78 -3.28 18.21
C PRO A 21 -12.47 -2.58 17.87
N MET A 22 -11.47 -2.64 18.76
CA MET A 22 -10.11 -2.20 18.45
C MET A 22 -9.34 -3.35 17.82
N ILE A 23 -8.79 -3.12 16.63
CA ILE A 23 -7.84 -4.04 16.00
C ILE A 23 -6.48 -3.84 16.68
N SER A 24 -6.05 -4.82 17.48
CA SER A 24 -4.64 -4.96 17.85
C SER A 24 -3.95 -5.71 16.71
N MET A 25 -3.25 -4.98 15.85
CA MET A 25 -2.34 -5.60 14.89
C MET A 25 -1.08 -6.02 15.63
N ALA A 26 -0.94 -7.31 15.94
CA ALA A 26 0.34 -7.89 16.33
C ALA A 26 1.25 -8.01 15.09
N LEU A 27 1.56 -6.88 14.46
CA LEU A 27 2.56 -6.82 13.41
C LEU A 27 3.92 -6.70 14.08
N ASN A 28 4.72 -7.77 14.01
CA ASN A 28 6.16 -7.62 14.13
C ASN A 28 6.58 -6.57 13.11
N LYS A 29 7.21 -5.50 13.59
CA LYS A 29 7.58 -4.31 12.83
C LYS A 29 8.36 -4.73 11.58
N SER A 30 7.72 -4.66 10.41
CA SER A 30 8.40 -4.78 9.12
C SER A 30 8.98 -3.41 8.73
N PRO A 31 10.22 -3.33 8.19
CA PRO A 31 10.93 -2.06 7.97
C PRO A 31 10.33 -1.16 6.88
N ASN A 32 9.40 -1.67 6.08
CA ASN A 32 8.89 -0.98 4.90
C ASN A 32 7.68 -0.06 5.15
N MET A 33 7.39 0.27 6.41
CA MET A 33 6.34 1.23 6.79
C MET A 33 6.91 2.53 7.39
N ARG A 34 8.10 2.97 6.98
CA ARG A 34 8.76 4.18 7.51
C ARG A 34 8.01 5.50 7.24
N ASN A 35 6.96 5.52 6.39
CA ASN A 35 6.11 6.69 6.18
C ASN A 35 4.94 6.84 7.16
N PHE A 36 4.80 5.97 8.17
CA PHE A 36 3.79 6.11 9.24
C PHE A 36 4.38 6.58 10.59
N HIS A 37 5.50 7.29 10.58
CA HIS A 37 5.96 8.03 11.76
C HIS A 37 5.16 9.33 11.93
N CYS A 38 3.97 9.24 12.54
CA CYS A 38 3.46 10.40 13.29
C CYS A 38 4.28 10.54 14.58
N ALA A 39 5.45 11.17 14.48
CA ALA A 39 6.22 11.57 15.64
C ALA A 39 5.32 12.42 16.57
N GLY A 40 5.16 11.97 17.81
CA GLY A 40 4.72 12.85 18.90
C GLY A 40 3.22 12.92 19.24
N VAL A 41 2.37 11.95 18.86
CA VAL A 41 1.00 11.94 19.44
C VAL A 41 0.49 10.54 19.77
N LYS A 42 0.85 10.04 20.97
CA LYS A 42 0.30 8.81 21.56
C LYS A 42 -1.23 8.80 21.76
N ASN A 43 -1.99 9.81 21.32
CA ASN A 43 -3.43 9.92 21.54
C ASN A 43 -4.23 10.74 20.49
N ARG A 44 -3.76 10.93 19.24
CA ARG A 44 -4.53 11.70 18.22
C ARG A 44 -5.11 10.94 17.03
N LEU A 45 -5.03 9.61 17.00
CA LEU A 45 -5.85 8.80 16.07
C LEU A 45 -7.30 8.61 16.55
N VAL A 46 -7.68 9.17 17.71
CA VAL A 46 -9.03 9.03 18.31
C VAL A 46 -9.85 10.33 18.24
N LYS A 47 -9.33 11.44 17.68
CA LYS A 47 -10.03 12.73 17.78
C LYS A 47 -10.00 13.57 16.52
N ARG A 48 -10.82 13.18 15.55
CA ARG A 48 -11.73 14.01 14.73
C ARG A 48 -12.53 13.07 13.84
N GLY A 49 -13.85 13.23 13.86
CA GLY A 49 -14.80 12.19 13.48
C GLY A 49 -14.80 11.84 12.00
N GLY A 50 -15.35 10.66 11.72
CA GLY A 50 -15.62 10.21 10.36
C GLY A 50 -14.99 8.87 9.97
N PHE A 51 -14.98 7.86 10.84
CA PHE A 51 -14.80 6.50 10.32
C PHE A 51 -16.13 6.09 9.67
N SER A 52 -16.19 6.12 8.34
CA SER A 52 -17.19 5.43 7.55
C SER A 52 -17.08 3.93 7.82
N LYS A 53 -18.25 3.28 7.96
CA LYS A 53 -18.39 1.89 8.38
C LYS A 53 -17.47 0.98 7.56
N LEU A 54 -16.65 0.20 8.23
CA LEU A 54 -16.04 -1.00 7.64
C LEU A 54 -17.22 -1.89 7.20
N ASN A 55 -17.33 -2.20 5.90
CA ASN A 55 -18.30 -3.19 5.44
C ASN A 55 -17.88 -4.55 6.02
N LEU A 56 -18.43 -4.88 7.18
CA LEU A 56 -18.12 -6.08 7.96
C LEU A 56 -18.98 -7.28 7.50
N SER A 57 -19.85 -7.10 6.52
CA SER A 57 -20.46 -8.22 5.81
C SER A 57 -19.44 -8.77 4.83
N THR A 58 -19.05 -10.04 5.01
CA THR A 58 -18.36 -10.82 3.98
C THR A 58 -19.08 -10.61 2.65
N VAL A 59 -18.49 -9.85 1.74
CA VAL A 59 -18.81 -9.97 0.33
C VAL A 59 -18.41 -11.40 -0.02
N GLU A 60 -19.37 -12.24 -0.41
CA GLU A 60 -19.07 -13.54 -1.00
C GLU A 60 -18.16 -13.25 -2.21
N SER A 61 -16.88 -13.56 -2.08
CA SER A 61 -15.85 -13.28 -3.09
C SER A 61 -15.78 -14.37 -4.15
N ASP A 62 -16.33 -15.56 -3.88
CA ASP A 62 -16.24 -16.69 -4.79
C ASP A 62 -17.16 -16.44 -6.00
N GLY A 63 -16.56 -16.00 -7.11
CA GLY A 63 -17.23 -15.80 -8.39
C GLY A 63 -17.91 -14.45 -8.59
N LEU A 64 -17.63 -13.41 -7.80
CA LEU A 64 -18.15 -12.06 -8.09
C LEU A 64 -17.50 -11.52 -9.38
N ASP A 65 -18.30 -11.10 -10.36
CA ASP A 65 -17.79 -10.60 -11.66
C ASP A 65 -17.95 -9.09 -11.83
N VAL A 66 -19.15 -8.57 -11.58
CA VAL A 66 -19.47 -7.15 -11.74
C VAL A 66 -20.41 -6.73 -10.61
N PHE A 67 -20.19 -5.54 -10.05
CA PHE A 67 -21.05 -5.02 -9.01
C PHE A 67 -21.11 -3.50 -9.02
N TYR A 68 -22.20 -2.97 -8.47
CA TYR A 68 -22.31 -1.60 -8.01
C TYR A 68 -22.80 -1.62 -6.55
N PRO A 69 -21.94 -1.29 -5.58
CA PRO A 69 -22.17 -1.67 -4.19
C PRO A 69 -23.24 -0.80 -3.53
N CYS A 70 -23.96 -1.40 -2.55
CA CYS A 70 -25.03 -0.71 -1.82
C CYS A 70 -24.59 0.52 -1.01
N GLY A 71 -23.28 0.76 -0.85
CA GLY A 71 -22.74 1.96 -0.23
C GLY A 71 -22.99 3.25 -1.04
N TYR A 72 -23.25 3.12 -2.34
CA TYR A 72 -23.63 4.24 -3.22
C TYR A 72 -25.13 4.54 -3.23
N GLN A 73 -25.94 3.76 -2.52
CA GLN A 73 -27.38 3.97 -2.49
C GLN A 73 -27.73 5.30 -1.80
N THR A 74 -28.20 6.29 -2.56
CA THR A 74 -28.63 7.62 -2.08
C THR A 74 -30.10 7.90 -2.35
N TYR A 75 -30.75 7.09 -3.18
CA TYR A 75 -32.15 7.26 -3.57
C TYR A 75 -32.91 5.92 -3.60
N ASP A 76 -34.24 6.01 -3.56
CA ASP A 76 -35.18 4.90 -3.56
C ASP A 76 -35.95 4.91 -4.89
N TYR A 77 -35.65 4.00 -5.82
CA TYR A 77 -36.29 3.98 -7.13
C TYR A 77 -37.47 2.99 -7.17
N PRO A 78 -38.71 3.46 -7.37
CA PRO A 78 -39.89 2.62 -7.24
C PRO A 78 -40.15 1.76 -8.50
N LEU A 79 -40.44 0.48 -8.28
CA LEU A 79 -41.02 -0.47 -9.24
C LEU A 79 -42.50 -0.66 -8.92
N ARG A 80 -43.39 -0.52 -9.92
CA ARG A 80 -44.86 -0.69 -9.79
C ARG A 80 -45.58 0.32 -8.88
N TYR A 81 -44.99 1.49 -8.62
CA TYR A 81 -45.67 2.59 -7.92
C TYR A 81 -46.76 3.25 -8.77
N GLU A 82 -46.48 3.42 -10.07
CA GLU A 82 -47.39 4.01 -11.05
C GLU A 82 -47.35 3.23 -12.38
N ALA A 83 -48.06 3.71 -13.40
CA ALA A 83 -48.08 3.06 -14.71
C ALA A 83 -46.75 3.19 -15.45
N ALA A 84 -45.98 4.24 -15.15
CA ALA A 84 -44.56 4.31 -15.48
C ALA A 84 -43.79 3.40 -14.50
N ASN A 85 -42.71 2.78 -14.98
CA ASN A 85 -41.80 1.98 -14.14
C ASN A 85 -42.39 0.60 -13.77
N THR A 86 -43.06 -0.04 -14.73
CA THR A 86 -43.51 -1.43 -14.58
C THR A 86 -42.37 -2.44 -14.72
N ARG A 87 -41.29 -2.02 -15.38
CA ARG A 87 -40.01 -2.72 -15.49
C ARG A 87 -38.88 -1.70 -15.39
N ILE A 88 -37.86 -2.04 -14.64
CA ILE A 88 -36.65 -1.22 -14.47
C ILE A 88 -35.43 -2.08 -14.75
N SER A 89 -34.37 -1.48 -15.25
CA SER A 89 -33.17 -2.21 -15.60
C SER A 89 -31.89 -1.46 -15.25
N GLN A 90 -30.85 -2.21 -14.88
CA GLN A 90 -29.48 -1.74 -14.84
C GLN A 90 -28.66 -2.44 -15.92
N GLY A 91 -28.05 -1.65 -16.82
CA GLY A 91 -27.03 -2.16 -17.74
C GLY A 91 -25.75 -2.53 -17.00
N PHE A 92 -25.04 -3.56 -17.45
CA PHE A 92 -23.70 -3.91 -16.98
C PHE A 92 -22.87 -4.56 -18.10
N LYS A 93 -21.54 -4.38 -18.05
CA LYS A 93 -20.61 -5.03 -18.97
C LYS A 93 -19.94 -6.20 -18.27
N CYS A 94 -20.21 -7.40 -18.74
CA CYS A 94 -19.65 -8.64 -18.21
C CYS A 94 -18.12 -8.59 -18.26
N LYS A 95 -17.41 -8.96 -17.19
CA LYS A 95 -15.93 -8.96 -17.16
C LYS A 95 -15.38 -10.35 -17.48
N THR A 96 -16.08 -11.40 -17.08
CA THR A 96 -15.65 -12.80 -17.25
C THR A 96 -16.62 -13.59 -18.12
N SER A 97 -16.11 -14.33 -19.11
CA SER A 97 -16.92 -15.29 -19.85
C SER A 97 -17.17 -16.52 -18.98
N GLY A 98 -18.42 -16.86 -18.71
CA GLY A 98 -18.74 -17.98 -17.83
C GLY A 98 -20.21 -18.10 -17.48
N THR A 99 -20.49 -19.05 -16.60
CA THR A 99 -21.85 -19.38 -16.16
C THR A 99 -22.23 -18.48 -14.99
N VAL A 100 -23.35 -17.76 -15.10
CA VAL A 100 -23.89 -16.93 -14.01
C VAL A 100 -24.46 -17.84 -12.92
N THR A 101 -23.91 -17.78 -11.71
CA THR A 101 -24.35 -18.63 -10.60
C THR A 101 -25.50 -18.00 -9.82
N LYS A 102 -25.53 -16.67 -9.71
CA LYS A 102 -26.61 -15.88 -9.12
C LYS A 102 -26.47 -14.40 -9.46
N VAL A 103 -27.55 -13.65 -9.25
CA VAL A 103 -27.53 -12.19 -9.24
C VAL A 103 -28.13 -11.71 -7.92
N ARG A 104 -27.59 -10.66 -7.32
CA ARG A 104 -28.17 -10.04 -6.12
C ARG A 104 -28.55 -8.59 -6.42
N LEU A 105 -29.75 -8.21 -6.01
CA LEU A 105 -30.23 -6.82 -6.11
C LEU A 105 -30.46 -6.25 -4.71
N TRP A 106 -30.19 -4.95 -4.53
CA TRP A 106 -30.42 -4.25 -3.28
C TRP A 106 -31.85 -3.72 -3.22
N LEU A 107 -32.76 -4.49 -2.60
CA LEU A 107 -34.21 -4.24 -2.66
C LEU A 107 -34.82 -4.06 -1.26
N LYS A 108 -35.92 -3.30 -1.19
CA LYS A 108 -36.85 -3.28 -0.05
C LYS A 108 -38.29 -3.19 -0.56
N LYS A 109 -39.26 -3.57 0.28
CA LYS A 109 -40.69 -3.37 0.01
C LYS A 109 -41.29 -2.22 0.83
N VAL A 110 -42.32 -1.60 0.27
CA VAL A 110 -43.23 -0.69 0.98
C VAL A 110 -44.55 -1.40 1.19
N GLU A 111 -44.97 -1.50 2.45
CA GLU A 111 -46.10 -2.33 2.90
C GLU A 111 -45.95 -3.82 2.54
N THR A 112 -47.05 -4.58 2.63
CA THR A 112 -47.07 -6.03 2.38
C THR A 112 -47.86 -6.36 1.11
N PRO A 113 -47.17 -6.67 -0.01
CA PRO A 113 -47.75 -7.35 -1.17
C PRO A 113 -48.46 -8.65 -0.80
N ALA A 114 -49.45 -9.05 -1.57
CA ALA A 114 -50.16 -10.31 -1.35
C ALA A 114 -49.20 -11.50 -1.53
N ALA A 115 -49.49 -12.65 -0.90
CA ALA A 115 -48.66 -13.85 -1.01
C ALA A 115 -48.58 -14.45 -2.44
N THR A 116 -49.30 -13.89 -3.41
CA THR A 116 -49.22 -14.27 -4.83
C THR A 116 -48.35 -13.32 -5.65
N ASP A 117 -47.92 -12.21 -5.05
CA ASP A 117 -47.18 -11.15 -5.72
C ASP A 117 -45.70 -11.52 -5.81
N THR A 118 -45.17 -11.55 -7.04
CA THR A 118 -43.79 -11.98 -7.30
C THR A 118 -42.98 -10.92 -8.04
N VAL A 119 -41.66 -11.01 -7.92
CA VAL A 119 -40.72 -10.33 -8.81
C VAL A 119 -39.89 -11.34 -9.58
N THR A 120 -39.59 -11.02 -10.83
CA THR A 120 -38.74 -11.82 -11.71
C THR A 120 -37.61 -10.95 -12.24
N LEU A 121 -36.41 -11.51 -12.28
CA LEU A 121 -35.24 -10.90 -12.88
C LEU A 121 -34.93 -11.61 -14.20
N GLU A 122 -34.68 -10.83 -15.25
CA GLU A 122 -34.19 -11.33 -16.53
C GLU A 122 -32.83 -10.71 -16.86
N ILE A 123 -31.93 -11.50 -17.43
CA ILE A 123 -30.73 -11.02 -18.09
C ILE A 123 -31.05 -10.88 -19.58
N GLN A 124 -31.12 -9.64 -20.07
CA GLN A 124 -31.39 -9.34 -21.47
C GLN A 124 -30.14 -8.88 -22.20
N SER A 125 -30.12 -9.12 -23.51
CA SER A 125 -29.10 -8.55 -24.41
C SER A 125 -29.27 -7.05 -24.55
N ASP A 126 -28.18 -6.35 -24.86
CA ASP A 126 -28.17 -4.91 -25.10
C ASP A 126 -28.73 -4.53 -26.48
N SER A 127 -29.40 -3.39 -26.55
CA SER A 127 -29.77 -2.69 -27.76
C SER A 127 -29.46 -1.19 -27.61
N SER A 128 -28.19 -0.82 -27.78
CA SER A 128 -27.72 0.57 -27.73
C SER A 128 -27.86 1.22 -26.34
N GLY A 129 -27.49 0.49 -25.29
CA GLY A 129 -27.47 0.99 -23.91
C GLY A 129 -28.79 0.79 -23.15
N VAL A 130 -29.76 0.08 -23.74
CA VAL A 130 -31.03 -0.31 -23.11
C VAL A 130 -31.35 -1.77 -23.42
N PRO A 131 -32.23 -2.44 -22.64
CA PRO A 131 -32.59 -3.83 -22.91
C PRO A 131 -33.19 -4.01 -24.31
N SER A 132 -32.76 -5.05 -25.03
CA SER A 132 -33.24 -5.35 -26.38
C SER A 132 -34.64 -5.96 -26.44
N GLY A 133 -35.19 -6.38 -25.29
CA GLY A 133 -36.39 -7.21 -25.22
C GLY A 133 -36.13 -8.69 -25.53
N THR A 134 -34.87 -9.09 -25.73
CA THR A 134 -34.46 -10.48 -25.94
C THR A 134 -33.62 -10.98 -24.77
N GLU A 135 -34.17 -11.94 -24.04
CA GLU A 135 -33.51 -12.66 -22.95
C GLU A 135 -32.29 -13.44 -23.46
N VAL A 136 -31.23 -13.47 -22.64
CA VAL A 136 -30.15 -14.45 -22.80
C VAL A 136 -30.72 -15.85 -22.57
N THR A 137 -30.21 -16.87 -23.26
CA THR A 137 -30.65 -18.26 -23.04
C THR A 137 -30.50 -18.65 -21.57
N ASN A 138 -31.60 -19.12 -20.96
CA ASN A 138 -31.72 -19.39 -19.52
C ASN A 138 -31.55 -18.16 -18.60
N GLY A 139 -31.69 -16.96 -19.15
CA GLY A 139 -31.50 -15.68 -18.46
C GLY A 139 -32.66 -15.26 -17.56
N VAL A 140 -33.72 -16.06 -17.43
CA VAL A 140 -34.87 -15.77 -16.56
C VAL A 140 -34.67 -16.45 -15.21
N ALA A 141 -34.57 -15.66 -14.16
CA ALA A 141 -34.47 -16.17 -12.80
C ALA A 141 -35.79 -16.80 -12.33
N THR A 142 -35.68 -17.69 -11.35
CA THR A 142 -36.85 -18.20 -10.63
C THR A 142 -37.56 -17.04 -9.94
N ALA A 143 -38.86 -16.90 -10.16
CA ALA A 143 -39.66 -15.83 -9.56
C ALA A 143 -39.60 -15.90 -8.02
N ILE A 144 -39.46 -14.74 -7.39
CA ILE A 144 -39.36 -14.57 -5.95
C ILE A 144 -40.70 -14.10 -5.41
N ASP A 145 -41.22 -14.80 -4.40
CA ASP A 145 -42.35 -14.32 -3.58
C ASP A 145 -41.89 -13.13 -2.72
N ILE A 146 -42.53 -11.98 -2.93
CA ILE A 146 -42.15 -10.72 -2.27
C ILE A 146 -42.47 -10.79 -0.77
N SER A 147 -43.52 -11.51 -0.38
CA SER A 147 -43.96 -11.59 1.01
C SER A 147 -42.96 -12.36 1.88
N ASP A 148 -42.34 -13.39 1.30
CA ASP A 148 -41.38 -14.28 1.96
C ASP A 148 -39.94 -13.74 1.98
N VAL A 149 -39.48 -13.14 0.87
CA VAL A 149 -38.05 -12.86 0.67
C VAL A 149 -37.69 -11.38 0.89
N ILE A 150 -38.53 -10.44 0.45
CA ILE A 150 -38.19 -9.02 0.47
C ILE A 150 -38.67 -8.39 1.78
N THR A 151 -37.80 -7.66 2.47
CA THR A 151 -38.10 -7.04 3.77
C THR A 151 -38.40 -5.54 3.63
N SER A 152 -38.93 -4.92 4.69
CA SER A 152 -39.17 -3.46 4.74
C SER A 152 -37.88 -2.64 4.90
N SER A 153 -36.75 -3.29 5.17
CA SER A 153 -35.41 -2.70 5.12
C SER A 153 -34.66 -3.21 3.89
N TYR A 154 -33.70 -2.43 3.41
CA TYR A 154 -32.89 -2.89 2.30
C TYR A 154 -32.08 -4.13 2.68
N ALA A 155 -32.10 -5.11 1.78
CA ALA A 155 -31.30 -6.31 1.87
C ALA A 155 -30.91 -6.79 0.46
N TRP A 156 -29.85 -7.59 0.39
CA TRP A 156 -29.49 -8.28 -0.85
C TRP A 156 -30.48 -9.42 -1.11
N VAL A 157 -31.29 -9.25 -2.15
CA VAL A 157 -32.23 -10.28 -2.63
C VAL A 157 -31.54 -11.09 -3.72
N THR A 158 -31.43 -12.40 -3.51
CA THR A 158 -30.71 -13.31 -4.41
C THR A 158 -31.66 -13.94 -5.43
N PHE A 159 -31.36 -13.73 -6.71
CA PHE A 159 -32.00 -14.37 -7.84
C PHE A 159 -31.14 -15.53 -8.34
N THR A 160 -31.76 -16.69 -8.49
CA THR A 160 -31.14 -17.92 -9.01
C THR A 160 -31.90 -18.44 -10.23
N PHE A 161 -31.20 -19.19 -11.08
CA PHE A 161 -31.75 -19.69 -12.34
C PHE A 161 -31.97 -21.19 -12.24
N SER A 162 -33.08 -21.70 -12.79
CA SER A 162 -33.37 -23.14 -12.82
C SER A 162 -32.34 -23.91 -13.66
N THR A 163 -31.84 -23.25 -14.70
CA THR A 163 -30.64 -23.59 -15.45
C THR A 163 -29.83 -22.31 -15.60
N ASN A 164 -28.53 -22.33 -15.31
CA ASN A 164 -27.75 -21.10 -15.31
C ASN A 164 -27.46 -20.57 -16.73
N PRO A 165 -27.56 -19.25 -16.98
CA PRO A 165 -27.16 -18.65 -18.25
C PRO A 165 -25.64 -18.52 -18.34
N THR A 166 -25.13 -18.39 -19.57
CA THR A 166 -23.71 -18.11 -19.84
C THR A 166 -23.57 -16.74 -20.46
N LEU A 167 -22.66 -15.93 -19.92
CA LEU A 167 -22.33 -14.60 -20.44
C LEU A 167 -20.92 -14.58 -21.03
N VAL A 168 -20.66 -13.56 -21.83
CA VAL A 168 -19.39 -13.36 -22.56
C VAL A 168 -18.73 -12.08 -22.09
N ALA A 169 -17.45 -12.15 -21.72
CA ALA A 169 -16.63 -11.01 -21.31
C ALA A 169 -16.66 -9.88 -22.36
N GLY A 170 -16.66 -8.64 -21.88
CA GLY A 170 -16.71 -7.42 -22.68
C GLY A 170 -18.08 -7.12 -23.30
N THR A 171 -19.08 -7.98 -23.14
CA THR A 171 -20.42 -7.79 -23.72
C THR A 171 -21.33 -7.04 -22.74
N GLN A 172 -22.10 -6.09 -23.26
CA GLN A 172 -23.12 -5.35 -22.52
C GLN A 172 -24.39 -6.21 -22.37
N TYR A 173 -24.90 -6.30 -21.15
CA TYR A 173 -26.16 -6.95 -20.81
C TYR A 173 -26.98 -6.06 -19.88
N HIS A 174 -28.22 -6.45 -19.64
CA HIS A 174 -29.16 -5.73 -18.80
C HIS A 174 -29.79 -6.65 -17.77
N LEU A 175 -29.70 -6.26 -16.49
CA LEU A 175 -30.50 -6.84 -15.42
C LEU A 175 -31.86 -6.15 -15.45
N MET A 176 -32.91 -6.83 -15.92
CA MET A 176 -34.27 -6.31 -16.03
C MET A 176 -35.14 -6.89 -14.93
N LEU A 177 -35.65 -6.04 -14.04
CA LEU A 177 -36.52 -6.41 -12.94
C LEU A 177 -37.97 -6.09 -13.30
N GLU A 178 -38.83 -7.10 -13.23
CA GLU A 178 -40.27 -7.01 -13.44
C GLU A 178 -41.05 -7.47 -12.20
N GLY A 179 -42.13 -6.76 -11.87
CA GLY A 179 -43.06 -7.15 -10.82
C GLY A 179 -44.36 -7.72 -11.39
N ALA A 180 -44.79 -8.88 -10.93
CA ALA A 180 -46.08 -9.48 -11.27
C ALA A 180 -47.12 -9.23 -10.16
N PHE A 181 -47.43 -7.95 -9.91
CA PHE A 181 -48.38 -7.51 -8.89
C PHE A 181 -49.07 -6.20 -9.25
N THR A 182 -50.15 -5.86 -8.55
CA THR A 182 -50.97 -4.68 -8.90
C THR A 182 -50.19 -3.39 -8.68
N ILE A 183 -50.23 -2.47 -9.65
CA ILE A 183 -49.65 -1.12 -9.51
C ILE A 183 -50.32 -0.42 -8.32
N SER A 184 -49.52 0.14 -7.41
CA SER A 184 -50.02 0.77 -6.20
C SER A 184 -49.06 1.81 -5.64
N THR A 185 -49.60 2.95 -5.21
CA THR A 185 -48.84 4.00 -4.53
C THR A 185 -48.53 3.68 -3.06
N THR A 186 -49.09 2.60 -2.54
CA THR A 186 -48.86 2.13 -1.16
C THR A 186 -48.22 0.76 -1.08
N ASN A 187 -48.20 0.00 -2.19
CA ASN A 187 -47.72 -1.38 -2.21
C ASN A 187 -46.81 -1.62 -3.42
N TYR A 188 -45.51 -1.46 -3.21
CA TYR A 188 -44.52 -1.46 -4.27
C TYR A 188 -43.11 -1.79 -3.74
N ILE A 189 -42.17 -1.99 -4.65
CA ILE A 189 -40.78 -2.31 -4.33
C ILE A 189 -39.89 -1.13 -4.68
N HIS A 190 -38.83 -0.96 -3.90
CA HIS A 190 -37.73 -0.08 -4.25
C HIS A 190 -36.50 -0.89 -4.64
N TRP A 191 -35.86 -0.48 -5.73
CA TRP A 191 -34.46 -0.79 -5.99
C TRP A 191 -33.63 0.40 -5.50
N GLY A 192 -32.63 0.11 -4.66
CA GLY A 192 -31.71 1.13 -4.19
C GLY A 192 -30.80 1.60 -5.33
N VAL A 193 -30.74 2.92 -5.53
CA VAL A 193 -29.97 3.55 -6.61
C VAL A 193 -29.10 4.70 -6.07
N ASP A 194 -28.02 5.03 -6.78
CA ASP A 194 -27.26 6.28 -6.62
C ASP A 194 -27.91 7.38 -7.48
N ASN A 195 -27.93 8.61 -7.01
CA ASN A 195 -28.39 9.80 -7.73
C ASN A 195 -27.50 11.04 -7.51
N TYR A 196 -26.36 10.88 -6.85
CA TYR A 196 -25.48 11.96 -6.44
C TYR A 196 -24.18 11.91 -7.23
N ASP A 197 -23.52 10.74 -7.26
CA ASP A 197 -22.24 10.52 -7.92
C ASP A 197 -22.36 9.32 -8.88
N VAL A 198 -23.26 9.47 -9.87
CA VAL A 198 -23.59 8.48 -10.92
C VAL A 198 -22.35 8.21 -11.78
N ILE A 199 -21.52 7.26 -11.35
CA ILE A 199 -20.17 7.00 -11.88
C ILE A 199 -20.08 5.62 -12.55
N TYR A 200 -21.13 4.78 -12.55
CA TYR A 200 -21.00 3.43 -13.08
C TYR A 200 -20.76 3.45 -14.61
N PRO A 201 -19.54 3.15 -15.10
CA PRO A 201 -19.16 3.46 -16.49
C PRO A 201 -19.51 2.31 -17.46
N ASP A 202 -19.87 1.15 -16.90
CA ASP A 202 -20.06 -0.11 -17.62
C ASP A 202 -21.55 -0.42 -17.87
N GLY A 203 -22.42 0.58 -17.76
CA GLY A 203 -23.83 0.48 -18.10
C GLY A 203 -24.63 1.65 -17.54
N THR A 204 -25.92 1.70 -17.83
CA THR A 204 -26.80 2.77 -17.35
C THR A 204 -28.14 2.18 -16.95
N MET A 205 -28.81 2.83 -16.00
CA MET A 205 -30.18 2.48 -15.67
C MET A 205 -31.12 2.81 -16.84
N SER A 206 -32.21 2.06 -16.93
CA SER A 206 -33.28 2.33 -17.90
C SER A 206 -34.62 1.88 -17.36
N VAL A 207 -35.68 2.48 -17.89
CA VAL A 207 -37.04 2.25 -17.44
C VAL A 207 -37.98 2.01 -18.61
N TYR A 208 -38.92 1.11 -18.44
CA TYR A 208 -39.94 0.81 -19.43
C TYR A 208 -41.21 1.63 -19.14
N ASP A 209 -41.61 2.46 -20.09
CA ASP A 209 -42.79 3.34 -19.97
C ASP A 209 -44.11 2.67 -20.36
N GLY A 210 -44.07 1.37 -20.70
CA GLY A 210 -45.20 0.61 -21.24
C GLY A 210 -45.12 0.38 -22.75
N THR A 211 -44.28 1.12 -23.48
CA THR A 211 -44.10 1.02 -24.93
C THR A 211 -42.63 0.85 -25.33
N THR A 212 -41.72 1.59 -24.71
CA THR A 212 -40.29 1.64 -25.05
C THR A 212 -39.40 1.75 -23.81
N TRP A 213 -38.15 1.34 -23.97
CA TRP A 213 -37.11 1.58 -22.97
C TRP A 213 -36.57 3.00 -23.10
N MET A 214 -36.46 3.70 -21.99
CA MET A 214 -35.81 4.99 -21.87
C MET A 214 -34.60 4.87 -20.95
N THR A 215 -33.45 5.38 -21.39
CA THR A 215 -32.26 5.50 -20.53
C THR A 215 -32.53 6.51 -19.42
N ASP A 216 -32.12 6.17 -18.21
CA ASP A 216 -32.17 7.05 -17.05
C ASP A 216 -30.75 7.35 -16.58
N THR A 217 -30.19 8.47 -17.04
CA THR A 217 -28.79 8.85 -16.78
C THR A 217 -28.59 9.49 -15.41
N LEU A 218 -29.66 9.68 -14.64
CA LEU A 218 -29.61 10.28 -13.31
C LEU A 218 -29.43 9.24 -12.21
N TYR A 219 -29.50 7.95 -12.56
CA TYR A 219 -29.47 6.88 -11.58
C TYR A 219 -28.65 5.68 -12.06
N ASP A 220 -28.02 5.01 -11.10
CA ASP A 220 -27.45 3.68 -11.27
C ASP A 220 -27.89 2.78 -10.10
N ALA A 221 -28.42 1.60 -10.42
CA ALA A 221 -28.98 0.71 -9.41
C ALA A 221 -27.90 -0.17 -8.78
N CYS A 222 -28.00 -0.45 -7.47
CA CYS A 222 -27.04 -1.30 -6.77
C CYS A 222 -27.31 -2.79 -7.06
N PHE A 223 -26.30 -3.52 -7.53
CA PHE A 223 -26.41 -4.93 -7.93
C PHE A 223 -25.08 -5.67 -7.79
N GLU A 224 -25.14 -7.00 -7.85
CA GLU A 224 -23.98 -7.88 -7.99
C GLU A 224 -24.31 -9.04 -8.94
N VAL A 225 -23.42 -9.32 -9.88
CA VAL A 225 -23.49 -10.47 -10.79
C VAL A 225 -22.37 -11.44 -10.45
N TYR A 226 -22.73 -12.70 -10.21
CA TYR A 226 -21.79 -13.76 -9.91
C TYR A 226 -21.65 -14.71 -11.11
N ILE A 227 -20.42 -14.91 -11.58
CA ILE A 227 -20.05 -15.80 -12.68
C ILE A 227 -19.00 -16.80 -12.20
N SER A 228 -19.02 -18.03 -12.72
CA SER A 228 -17.93 -19.00 -12.53
C SER A 228 -16.58 -18.36 -12.85
N ASP A 229 -15.67 -18.39 -11.89
CA ASP A 229 -14.34 -17.75 -11.97
C ASP A 229 -14.37 -16.21 -12.13
N GLY A 230 -15.44 -15.55 -11.67
CA GLY A 230 -15.55 -14.09 -11.66
C GLY A 230 -14.35 -13.40 -11.00
N VAL A 231 -13.85 -12.36 -11.65
CA VAL A 231 -12.55 -11.74 -11.33
C VAL A 231 -12.62 -10.59 -10.31
N ALA A 232 -13.82 -10.02 -10.06
CA ALA A 232 -14.01 -8.92 -9.13
C ALA A 232 -14.02 -9.35 -7.64
N GLY A 233 -14.12 -10.66 -7.38
CA GLY A 233 -13.99 -11.24 -6.04
C GLY A 233 -12.63 -11.04 -5.37
N ASN A 234 -11.61 -10.58 -6.11
CA ASN A 234 -10.27 -10.28 -5.59
C ASN A 234 -10.07 -8.81 -5.18
N ASP A 235 -11.11 -7.98 -5.28
CA ASP A 235 -11.03 -6.55 -4.99
C ASP A 235 -11.16 -6.30 -3.49
N GLY A 236 -9.99 -6.41 -2.88
CA GLY A 236 -9.62 -6.02 -1.53
C GLY A 236 -10.42 -4.96 -0.76
N PHE A 237 -10.28 -5.03 0.57
CA PHE A 237 -10.81 -4.04 1.51
C PHE A 237 -10.08 -2.70 1.34
N ALA A 238 -10.78 -1.64 0.95
CA ALA A 238 -10.26 -0.26 0.96
C ALA A 238 -10.89 0.56 2.09
N THR A 239 -10.06 1.21 2.91
CA THR A 239 -10.51 2.19 3.91
C THR A 239 -10.47 3.57 3.28
N TRP A 240 -11.65 4.14 3.02
CA TRP A 240 -11.80 5.45 2.38
C TRP A 240 -11.93 6.54 3.44
N ASP A 241 -11.02 7.51 3.45
CA ASP A 241 -11.20 8.78 4.18
C ASP A 241 -11.27 9.92 3.17
N PHE A 242 -12.48 10.33 2.76
CA PHE A 242 -12.68 11.47 1.85
C PHE A 242 -12.56 12.83 2.55
N SER A 243 -12.49 12.84 3.89
CA SER A 243 -12.60 14.07 4.70
C SER A 243 -11.24 14.65 5.08
N SER A 244 -10.22 13.81 5.18
CA SER A 244 -8.86 14.24 5.42
C SER A 244 -8.07 14.23 4.12
N LYS A 245 -7.16 15.19 3.95
CA LYS A 245 -6.14 15.18 2.88
C LYS A 245 -5.13 14.03 3.04
N ASN A 246 -5.47 12.97 3.78
CA ASN A 246 -4.58 11.85 4.05
C ASN A 246 -4.73 10.77 2.98
N MET A 247 -3.66 10.00 2.79
CA MET A 247 -3.54 8.87 1.86
C MET A 247 -4.68 7.84 2.00
N LEU A 248 -5.16 7.29 0.89
CA LEU A 248 -6.07 6.13 0.86
C LEU A 248 -5.27 4.84 1.04
N LEU A 249 -5.80 3.87 1.78
CA LEU A 249 -5.18 2.54 1.94
C LEU A 249 -6.15 1.43 1.51
N GLY A 250 -5.66 0.46 0.75
CA GLY A 250 -6.41 -0.71 0.29
C GLY A 250 -5.62 -2.00 0.43
N VAL A 251 -6.27 -3.12 0.70
CA VAL A 251 -5.62 -4.45 0.79
C VAL A 251 -6.15 -5.33 -0.33
N PHE A 252 -5.48 -5.38 -1.47
CA PHE A 252 -5.85 -6.26 -2.60
C PHE A 252 -5.08 -7.58 -2.50
N GLY A 253 -5.80 -8.71 -2.42
CA GLY A 253 -5.21 -10.03 -2.17
C GLY A 253 -4.50 -10.13 -0.81
N THR A 254 -3.18 -10.35 -0.83
CA THR A 254 -2.31 -10.37 0.36
C THR A 254 -1.50 -9.10 0.57
N THR A 255 -1.67 -8.11 -0.30
CA THR A 255 -0.79 -6.96 -0.41
C THR A 255 -1.52 -5.70 0.01
N LEU A 256 -0.86 -4.84 0.78
CA LEU A 256 -1.35 -3.51 1.13
C LEU A 256 -0.98 -2.54 0.00
N TYR A 257 -1.84 -1.58 -0.30
CA TYR A 257 -1.70 -0.58 -1.34
C TYR A 257 -2.05 0.79 -0.76
N LYS A 258 -1.47 1.83 -1.33
CA LYS A 258 -1.83 3.23 -1.09
C LYS A 258 -2.33 3.88 -2.38
N MET A 259 -3.12 4.93 -2.24
CA MET A 259 -3.44 5.85 -3.32
C MET A 259 -3.21 7.26 -2.79
N ASP A 260 -2.33 7.99 -3.47
CA ASP A 260 -1.96 9.34 -3.07
C ASP A 260 -3.11 10.30 -3.44
N LYS A 261 -3.12 11.46 -2.78
CA LYS A 261 -4.06 12.54 -3.06
C LYS A 261 -3.30 13.75 -3.59
N ASP A 262 -3.91 14.46 -4.53
CA ASP A 262 -3.42 15.76 -4.97
C ASP A 262 -3.48 16.80 -3.82
N SER A 263 -2.92 17.98 -4.06
CA SER A 263 -2.91 19.08 -3.07
C SER A 263 -4.31 19.59 -2.69
N SER A 264 -5.32 19.26 -3.51
CA SER A 264 -6.74 19.54 -3.30
C SER A 264 -7.44 18.43 -2.49
N GLY A 265 -6.80 17.28 -2.27
CA GLY A 265 -7.35 16.13 -1.56
C GLY A 265 -8.08 15.12 -2.45
N ASN A 266 -8.00 15.26 -3.78
CA ASN A 266 -8.59 14.31 -4.71
C ASN A 266 -7.67 13.10 -4.88
N PRO A 267 -8.19 11.86 -4.91
CA PRO A 267 -7.38 10.69 -5.24
C PRO A 267 -6.79 10.84 -6.65
N ASP A 268 -5.52 10.47 -6.81
CA ASP A 268 -4.83 10.52 -8.11
C ASP A 268 -5.25 9.39 -9.07
N GLY A 269 -6.02 8.42 -8.58
CA GLY A 269 -6.53 7.30 -9.36
C GLY A 269 -5.54 6.15 -9.55
N VAL A 270 -4.39 6.19 -8.88
CA VAL A 270 -3.36 5.15 -8.97
C VAL A 270 -3.24 4.41 -7.63
N TRP A 271 -3.34 3.07 -7.66
CA TRP A 271 -3.08 2.22 -6.49
C TRP A 271 -1.65 1.70 -6.53
N ASP A 272 -0.78 2.25 -5.69
CA ASP A 272 0.60 1.80 -5.52
C ASP A 272 0.66 0.71 -4.44
N ALA A 273 1.30 -0.41 -4.75
CA ALA A 273 1.54 -1.43 -3.73
C ALA A 273 2.44 -0.86 -2.62
N LEU A 274 1.99 -0.97 -1.37
CA LEU A 274 2.79 -0.76 -0.16
C LEU A 274 3.62 -2.02 0.15
N THR A 275 4.11 -2.69 -0.88
CA THR A 275 5.28 -3.56 -0.77
C THR A 275 6.49 -2.65 -0.63
N GLY A 276 7.43 -2.96 0.27
CA GLY A 276 8.69 -2.23 0.33
C GLY A 276 9.28 -2.06 -1.07
N GLY A 277 9.66 -0.82 -1.38
CA GLY A 277 9.87 -0.29 -2.73
C GLY A 277 10.43 -1.31 -3.72
N GLY A 278 9.62 -1.68 -4.71
CA GLY A 278 10.03 -2.57 -5.80
C GLY A 278 10.99 -1.93 -6.81
N THR A 279 11.43 -0.70 -6.55
CA THR A 279 12.51 -0.02 -7.27
C THR A 279 13.10 1.01 -6.33
N TRP A 280 14.38 0.85 -6.01
CA TRP A 280 15.18 1.92 -5.41
C TRP A 280 15.14 3.14 -6.34
N ASP A 281 15.14 4.34 -5.76
CA ASP A 281 15.23 5.53 -6.59
C ASP A 281 16.58 5.56 -7.33
N ALA A 282 16.63 6.30 -8.43
CA ALA A 282 17.82 6.36 -9.28
C ALA A 282 19.05 7.02 -8.62
N PHE A 283 18.88 7.64 -7.44
CA PHE A 283 19.95 8.25 -6.67
C PHE A 283 20.59 7.27 -5.69
N THR A 284 19.94 6.15 -5.37
CA THR A 284 20.51 5.11 -4.52
C THR A 284 21.51 4.28 -5.34
N LYS A 285 22.79 4.39 -5.00
CA LYS A 285 23.88 3.72 -5.73
C LYS A 285 24.39 2.45 -5.07
N LEU A 286 24.21 2.32 -3.76
CA LEU A 286 24.53 1.12 -2.99
C LEU A 286 23.55 1.04 -1.81
N MET A 287 22.96 -0.13 -1.59
CA MET A 287 21.99 -0.38 -0.52
C MET A 287 22.22 -1.75 0.09
N LEU A 288 22.81 -1.80 1.28
CA LEU A 288 23.05 -3.03 2.03
C LEU A 288 22.06 -3.12 3.18
N HIS A 289 21.00 -3.91 3.05
CA HIS A 289 20.08 -4.17 4.17
C HIS A 289 20.68 -5.03 5.28
N CYS A 290 21.77 -5.73 4.99
CA CYS A 290 22.36 -6.72 5.88
C CYS A 290 21.35 -7.80 6.35
N ASP A 291 20.31 -8.04 5.56
CA ASP A 291 19.28 -9.03 5.84
C ASP A 291 19.78 -10.44 5.53
N GLY A 292 19.53 -11.37 6.44
CA GLY A 292 19.95 -12.76 6.28
C GLY A 292 19.84 -13.60 7.54
N SER A 293 20.34 -14.83 7.45
CA SER A 293 20.48 -15.71 8.61
C SER A 293 21.73 -15.38 9.42
N ASP A 294 21.70 -15.69 10.72
CA ASP A 294 22.85 -15.59 11.60
C ASP A 294 24.09 -16.30 11.03
N GLN A 295 25.26 -15.66 11.15
CA GLN A 295 26.56 -16.12 10.66
C GLN A 295 26.69 -16.20 9.13
N ALA A 296 25.74 -15.68 8.35
CA ALA A 296 25.86 -15.65 6.89
C ALA A 296 26.98 -14.68 6.47
N THR A 297 27.77 -15.06 5.47
CA THR A 297 28.87 -14.23 4.91
C THR A 297 28.47 -13.55 3.59
N THR A 298 27.20 -13.66 3.20
CA THR A 298 26.67 -13.03 1.99
C THR A 298 25.99 -11.71 2.35
N PHE A 299 26.58 -10.62 1.87
CA PHE A 299 26.00 -9.29 1.94
C PHE A 299 25.38 -8.96 0.59
N THR A 300 24.08 -8.68 0.59
CA THR A 300 23.35 -8.37 -0.65
C THR A 300 23.30 -6.86 -0.83
N ASP A 301 23.76 -6.38 -1.98
CA ASP A 301 23.41 -5.05 -2.47
C ASP A 301 22.11 -5.12 -3.26
N GLU A 302 21.14 -4.34 -2.84
CA GLU A 302 19.83 -4.27 -3.48
C GLU A 302 19.83 -3.45 -4.78
N ILE A 303 20.94 -2.77 -5.11
CA ILE A 303 21.14 -2.04 -6.37
C ILE A 303 21.75 -2.94 -7.46
N SER A 304 22.56 -3.95 -7.10
CA SER A 304 23.19 -5.00 -7.94
C SER A 304 24.72 -4.96 -8.07
N HIS A 305 25.43 -4.30 -7.15
CA HIS A 305 26.88 -4.45 -7.01
C HIS A 305 27.25 -5.78 -6.37
N ILE A 306 28.46 -6.27 -6.69
CA ILE A 306 29.00 -7.48 -6.05
C ILE A 306 29.72 -7.06 -4.78
N VAL A 307 29.23 -7.52 -3.64
CA VAL A 307 29.84 -7.28 -2.33
C VAL A 307 30.59 -8.54 -1.89
N THR A 308 31.87 -8.40 -1.55
CA THR A 308 32.71 -9.50 -1.08
C THR A 308 33.07 -9.29 0.37
N ALA A 309 32.70 -10.22 1.25
CA ALA A 309 33.17 -10.25 2.64
C ALA A 309 34.60 -10.80 2.71
N ASN A 310 35.49 -10.11 3.43
CA ASN A 310 36.85 -10.55 3.71
C ASN A 310 37.05 -10.69 5.23
N GLY A 311 37.96 -11.58 5.63
CA GLY A 311 38.08 -11.98 7.04
C GLY A 311 36.89 -12.85 7.48
N ASP A 312 36.33 -12.54 8.65
CA ASP A 312 35.14 -13.16 9.24
C ASP A 312 33.93 -12.20 9.27
N ALA A 313 33.91 -11.18 8.39
CA ALA A 313 32.75 -10.30 8.20
C ALA A 313 31.51 -11.13 7.87
N LYS A 314 30.45 -10.94 8.66
CA LYS A 314 29.22 -11.76 8.60
C LYS A 314 28.01 -11.02 9.14
N LEU A 315 26.85 -11.63 8.95
CA LEU A 315 25.58 -11.17 9.47
C LEU A 315 25.33 -11.71 10.88
N VAL A 316 24.83 -10.87 11.77
CA VAL A 316 24.42 -11.25 13.13
C VAL A 316 22.97 -10.87 13.40
N THR A 317 22.24 -11.76 14.07
CA THR A 317 20.80 -11.59 14.32
C THR A 317 20.48 -11.08 15.73
N ALA A 318 21.46 -11.11 16.64
CA ALA A 318 21.28 -10.73 18.03
C ALA A 318 21.02 -9.23 18.18
N GLU A 319 21.95 -8.41 17.67
CA GLU A 319 21.86 -6.96 17.63
C GLU A 319 21.71 -6.52 16.17
N LYS A 320 20.71 -5.69 15.90
CA LYS A 320 20.40 -5.18 14.55
C LYS A 320 19.53 -3.94 14.65
N LYS A 321 19.62 -3.05 13.67
CA LYS A 321 18.76 -1.88 13.62
C LYS A 321 17.48 -2.15 12.85
N PHE A 322 17.59 -2.79 11.70
CA PHE A 322 16.48 -3.11 10.82
C PHE A 322 16.45 -4.60 10.49
N GLY A 323 15.40 -4.98 9.76
CA GLY A 323 15.30 -6.30 9.15
C GLY A 323 15.52 -7.49 10.11
N THR A 324 16.35 -8.40 9.64
CA THR A 324 16.59 -9.74 10.19
C THR A 324 17.99 -9.89 10.79
N ALA A 325 18.98 -9.12 10.32
CA ALA A 325 20.36 -9.12 10.80
C ALA A 325 21.05 -7.74 10.55
N SER A 326 22.27 -7.58 11.06
CA SER A 326 23.20 -6.48 10.77
C SER A 326 24.57 -7.04 10.36
N GLY A 327 25.42 -6.23 9.75
CA GLY A 327 26.81 -6.60 9.45
C GLY A 327 27.73 -6.38 10.65
N ILE A 328 28.42 -7.41 11.12
CA ILE A 328 29.44 -7.31 12.19
C ILE A 328 30.86 -7.28 11.62
N PHE A 329 31.70 -6.43 12.22
CA PHE A 329 33.11 -6.24 11.89
C PHE A 329 33.93 -6.28 13.18
N ASP A 330 34.89 -7.20 13.27
CA ASP A 330 35.60 -7.48 14.53
C ASP A 330 36.89 -6.67 14.76
N GLY A 331 37.20 -5.71 13.88
CA GLY A 331 38.46 -4.97 13.87
C GLY A 331 39.56 -5.60 13.00
N SER A 332 39.26 -6.66 12.26
CA SER A 332 40.14 -7.24 11.23
C SER A 332 39.45 -7.63 9.92
N ASP A 333 38.15 -7.37 9.83
CA ASP A 333 37.29 -7.75 8.70
C ASP A 333 36.82 -6.53 7.90
N ASP A 334 36.44 -6.74 6.64
CA ASP A 334 35.81 -5.72 5.80
C ASP A 334 34.96 -6.31 4.66
N LEU A 335 34.23 -5.43 3.98
CA LEU A 335 33.62 -5.73 2.69
C LEU A 335 34.35 -4.97 1.59
N THR A 336 34.39 -5.56 0.40
CA THR A 336 34.87 -4.89 -0.82
C THR A 336 33.82 -4.91 -1.91
N VAL A 337 33.73 -3.81 -2.65
CA VAL A 337 32.90 -3.65 -3.85
C VAL A 337 33.81 -3.22 -5.00
N PRO A 338 33.83 -3.94 -6.15
CA PRO A 338 34.68 -3.59 -7.30
C PRO A 338 34.32 -2.23 -7.88
N ASP A 339 35.32 -1.48 -8.34
CA ASP A 339 35.24 -0.12 -8.91
C ASP A 339 34.08 0.10 -9.93
N SER A 340 33.49 1.31 -9.92
CA SER A 340 32.27 1.71 -10.64
C SER A 340 32.16 3.23 -10.74
N ASP A 341 31.54 3.71 -11.82
CA ASP A 341 31.22 5.13 -12.02
C ASP A 341 30.28 5.69 -10.93
N ASP A 342 29.59 4.83 -10.19
CA ASP A 342 28.61 5.21 -9.16
C ASP A 342 29.24 5.93 -7.94
N TRP A 343 30.54 5.80 -7.72
CA TRP A 343 31.31 6.56 -6.71
C TRP A 343 32.28 7.58 -7.33
N ASN A 344 32.15 7.88 -8.62
CA ASN A 344 32.67 9.12 -9.19
C ASN A 344 31.72 10.29 -8.84
N LEU A 345 31.90 10.85 -7.64
CA LEU A 345 31.00 11.87 -7.08
C LEU A 345 31.25 13.30 -7.63
N GLU A 346 32.44 13.58 -8.17
CA GLU A 346 32.86 14.87 -8.70
C GLU A 346 32.43 16.08 -7.84
N SER A 347 31.69 17.02 -8.41
CA SER A 347 31.08 18.15 -7.71
C SER A 347 29.58 17.94 -7.45
N GLY A 348 29.07 16.72 -7.61
CA GLY A 348 27.67 16.38 -7.47
C GLY A 348 27.18 16.44 -6.02
N ASP A 349 25.86 16.57 -5.87
CA ASP A 349 25.19 16.41 -4.59
C ASP A 349 25.09 14.92 -4.25
N PHE A 350 25.35 14.57 -3.00
CA PHE A 350 25.31 13.18 -2.54
C PHE A 350 24.99 13.08 -1.04
N SER A 351 24.63 11.89 -0.61
CA SER A 351 24.53 11.53 0.79
C SER A 351 25.05 10.11 1.02
N PHE A 352 25.80 9.91 2.10
CA PHE A 352 26.01 8.59 2.70
C PHE A 352 25.18 8.53 3.97
N ASP A 353 24.37 7.48 4.11
CA ASP A 353 23.43 7.27 5.22
C ASP A 353 23.58 5.82 5.69
N PHE A 354 23.86 5.64 6.98
CA PHE A 354 24.04 4.32 7.59
C PHE A 354 23.79 4.38 9.10
N TRP A 355 23.48 3.25 9.71
CA TRP A 355 23.52 3.08 11.15
C TRP A 355 24.85 2.49 11.56
N SER A 356 25.36 2.95 12.70
CA SER A 356 26.58 2.41 13.31
C SER A 356 26.37 2.11 14.79
N TRP A 357 26.97 1.00 15.22
CA TRP A 357 27.06 0.56 16.60
C TRP A 357 28.52 0.26 16.91
N PHE A 358 29.10 0.92 17.91
CA PHE A 358 30.51 0.73 18.26
C PHE A 358 30.64 -0.27 19.40
N ASP A 359 31.41 -1.34 19.18
CA ASP A 359 31.83 -2.25 20.25
C ASP A 359 33.11 -1.74 20.93
N ALA A 360 33.92 -0.97 20.20
CA ALA A 360 35.09 -0.29 20.72
C ALA A 360 35.37 1.01 19.97
N VAL A 361 35.97 1.98 20.67
CA VAL A 361 36.43 3.27 20.12
C VAL A 361 37.96 3.37 19.96
N GLY A 362 38.67 2.26 20.22
CA GLY A 362 40.13 2.22 20.18
C GLY A 362 40.82 3.09 21.24
N ALA A 363 42.15 3.21 21.11
CA ALA A 363 42.97 4.10 21.93
C ALA A 363 42.95 5.55 21.40
N ASN A 364 43.47 6.50 22.18
CA ASN A 364 43.61 7.89 21.76
C ASN A 364 44.36 7.99 20.42
N GLY A 365 43.78 8.72 19.46
CA GLY A 365 44.28 8.87 18.10
C GLY A 365 43.87 7.77 17.12
N SER A 366 43.04 6.80 17.52
CA SER A 366 42.61 5.70 16.64
C SER A 366 41.57 6.17 15.61
N ASP A 367 41.64 5.57 14.42
CA ASP A 367 40.67 5.76 13.33
C ASP A 367 39.86 4.48 13.13
N HIS A 368 38.55 4.63 12.96
CA HIS A 368 37.63 3.60 12.50
C HIS A 368 37.03 4.02 11.16
N THR A 369 37.41 3.34 10.08
CA THR A 369 36.98 3.68 8.73
C THR A 369 35.71 2.92 8.36
N ILE A 370 34.69 3.64 7.87
CA ILE A 370 33.42 3.05 7.42
C ILE A 370 33.42 2.88 5.91
N PHE A 371 33.81 3.91 5.16
CA PHE A 371 33.95 3.83 3.70
C PHE A 371 35.32 4.37 3.28
N TYR A 372 35.94 3.72 2.29
CA TYR A 372 37.24 4.09 1.77
C TYR A 372 37.40 3.71 0.31
N GLN A 373 37.99 4.59 -0.50
CA GLN A 373 38.41 4.25 -1.86
C GLN A 373 39.71 4.97 -2.20
N GLU A 374 40.62 4.30 -2.92
CA GLU A 374 41.91 4.86 -3.30
C GLU A 374 42.29 4.56 -4.75
N THR A 375 43.16 5.40 -5.32
CA THR A 375 44.03 5.00 -6.44
C THR A 375 45.40 4.54 -5.91
N ASP A 376 45.87 5.20 -4.85
CA ASP A 376 47.09 4.87 -4.11
C ASP A 376 47.05 5.55 -2.73
N GLY A 377 48.05 5.28 -1.88
CA GLY A 377 48.12 5.83 -0.51
C GLY A 377 48.26 7.36 -0.40
N THR A 378 48.34 8.08 -1.52
CA THR A 378 48.35 9.55 -1.59
C THR A 378 47.14 10.14 -2.30
N ASN A 379 46.24 9.29 -2.81
CA ASN A 379 45.07 9.62 -3.62
C ASN A 379 43.87 8.76 -3.18
N PHE A 380 43.05 9.27 -2.26
CA PHE A 380 41.91 8.54 -1.70
C PHE A 380 40.83 9.47 -1.13
N TRP A 381 39.65 8.91 -0.87
CA TRP A 381 38.67 9.50 0.05
C TRP A 381 38.30 8.50 1.15
N ASP A 382 37.95 9.02 2.32
CA ASP A 382 37.49 8.20 3.43
C ASP A 382 36.41 8.88 4.28
N ILE A 383 35.48 8.06 4.74
CA ILE A 383 34.50 8.37 5.78
C ILE A 383 34.90 7.56 7.01
N ARG A 384 35.21 8.26 8.10
CA ARG A 384 35.74 7.64 9.32
C ARG A 384 35.29 8.35 10.58
N TRP A 385 35.32 7.61 11.68
CA TRP A 385 35.26 8.17 13.02
C TRP A 385 36.67 8.21 13.63
N HIS A 386 37.06 9.34 14.19
CA HIS A 386 38.38 9.56 14.80
C HIS A 386 38.25 9.80 16.32
N ASN A 387 38.94 8.98 17.11
CA ASN A 387 39.08 9.16 18.54
C ASN A 387 40.23 10.13 18.84
N ILE A 388 39.95 11.30 19.42
CA ILE A 388 41.00 12.26 19.76
C ILE A 388 41.71 11.85 21.05
N ASP A 389 40.96 11.64 22.14
CA ASP A 389 41.52 11.55 23.49
C ASP A 389 40.78 10.60 24.45
N GLY A 390 39.87 9.77 23.94
CA GLY A 390 39.06 8.84 24.73
C GLY A 390 37.81 9.46 25.35
N GLY A 391 37.53 10.73 25.09
CA GLY A 391 36.26 11.40 25.46
C GLY A 391 35.73 12.37 24.41
N THR A 392 36.55 12.71 23.41
CA THR A 392 36.23 13.58 22.29
C THR A 392 36.54 12.88 20.97
N GLY A 393 35.68 13.06 19.98
CA GLY A 393 35.85 12.47 18.65
C GLY A 393 35.03 13.21 17.61
N TYR A 394 35.23 12.83 16.36
CA TYR A 394 34.47 13.37 15.24
C TYR A 394 34.33 12.37 14.11
N TRP A 395 33.22 12.49 13.38
CA TRP A 395 33.09 11.97 12.04
C TRP A 395 33.84 12.87 11.07
N GLU A 396 34.51 12.29 10.08
CA GLU A 396 35.25 13.01 9.05
C GLU A 396 34.99 12.40 7.67
N LEU A 397 34.65 13.25 6.72
CA LEU A 397 34.85 12.98 5.30
C LEU A 397 36.12 13.71 4.90
N ARG A 398 37.08 12.96 4.36
CA ARG A 398 38.35 13.51 3.90
C ARG A 398 38.64 13.04 2.49
N VAL A 399 39.13 13.96 1.66
CA VAL A 399 39.61 13.67 0.31
C VAL A 399 41.04 14.15 0.18
N ARG A 400 41.91 13.27 -0.30
CA ARG A 400 43.34 13.50 -0.43
C ARG A 400 43.77 13.27 -1.87
N VAL A 401 44.52 14.24 -2.41
CA VAL A 401 45.05 14.22 -3.78
C VAL A 401 46.51 14.67 -3.74
N VAL A 402 47.40 13.87 -4.32
CA VAL A 402 48.86 14.09 -4.34
C VAL A 402 49.40 14.41 -2.92
N GLY A 403 48.89 13.69 -1.93
CA GLY A 403 49.32 13.81 -0.54
C GLY A 403 48.83 15.06 0.19
N VAL A 404 47.87 15.80 -0.36
CA VAL A 404 47.24 16.99 0.26
C VAL A 404 45.77 16.71 0.52
N ASN A 405 45.27 17.02 1.71
CA ASN A 405 43.83 16.97 1.98
C ASN A 405 43.17 18.17 1.30
N ILE A 406 42.33 17.92 0.30
CA ILE A 406 41.63 18.96 -0.47
C ILE A 406 40.21 19.20 0.03
N ILE A 407 39.61 18.23 0.74
CA ILE A 407 38.33 18.36 1.43
C ILE A 407 38.50 17.74 2.82
N VAL A 408 38.03 18.45 3.85
CA VAL A 408 37.93 17.97 5.23
C VAL A 408 36.63 18.51 5.83
N ALA A 409 35.62 17.66 5.97
CA ALA A 409 34.36 18.00 6.60
C ALA A 409 34.19 17.18 7.88
N GLN A 410 34.06 17.87 9.03
CA GLN A 410 34.05 17.23 10.34
C GLN A 410 32.76 17.51 11.12
N GLY A 411 32.26 16.49 11.83
CA GLY A 411 31.11 16.57 12.72
C GLY A 411 31.47 16.03 14.10
N THR A 412 31.52 16.89 15.12
CA THR A 412 31.92 16.48 16.49
C THR A 412 30.88 15.55 17.10
N PHE A 413 31.30 14.34 17.44
CA PHE A 413 30.46 13.31 18.05
C PHE A 413 31.32 12.25 18.74
N PHE A 414 30.92 11.82 19.93
CA PHE A 414 31.54 10.71 20.65
C PHE A 414 30.48 9.65 20.95
N PRO A 415 30.60 8.43 20.38
CA PRO A 415 29.62 7.38 20.58
C PRO A 415 29.68 6.84 22.01
N THR A 416 28.51 6.52 22.56
CA THR A 416 28.46 5.53 23.64
C THR A 416 28.55 4.15 23.01
N LEU A 417 29.33 3.25 23.62
CA LEU A 417 29.40 1.86 23.17
C LEU A 417 28.03 1.20 23.27
N ASP A 418 27.85 0.13 22.51
CA ASP A 418 26.65 -0.70 22.54
C ASP A 418 25.35 0.06 22.23
N THR A 419 25.43 1.06 21.34
CA THR A 419 24.32 1.95 20.99
C THR A 419 24.29 2.25 19.49
N TRP A 420 23.12 2.07 18.88
CA TRP A 420 22.86 2.43 17.49
C TRP A 420 22.69 3.94 17.30
N TYR A 421 23.48 4.52 16.40
CA TYR A 421 23.35 5.89 15.94
C TYR A 421 23.13 5.94 14.44
N HIS A 422 22.20 6.78 13.99
CA HIS A 422 22.03 7.09 12.57
C HIS A 422 23.05 8.14 12.19
N ILE A 423 23.85 7.88 11.16
CA ILE A 423 24.92 8.75 10.70
C ILE A 423 24.65 9.15 9.26
N GLU A 424 24.71 10.45 8.98
CA GLU A 424 24.61 10.97 7.62
C GLU A 424 25.73 11.99 7.36
N ILE A 425 26.34 11.90 6.19
CA ILE A 425 27.08 13.01 5.58
C ILE A 425 26.46 13.34 4.23
N SER A 426 26.04 14.58 4.05
CA SER A 426 25.51 15.06 2.79
C SER A 426 26.24 16.28 2.25
N ARG A 427 26.38 16.33 0.93
CA ARG A 427 26.82 17.48 0.15
C ARG A 427 25.63 18.03 -0.62
N SER A 428 25.36 19.32 -0.47
CA SER A 428 24.46 20.07 -1.37
C SER A 428 25.10 21.38 -1.82
N GLY A 429 25.38 21.46 -3.13
CA GLY A 429 26.28 22.44 -3.72
C GLY A 429 27.68 22.33 -3.11
N ASN A 430 28.11 23.38 -2.41
CA ASN A 430 29.40 23.41 -1.72
C ASN A 430 29.29 23.13 -0.21
N ASN A 431 28.10 22.81 0.30
CA ASN A 431 27.86 22.66 1.73
C ASN A 431 27.91 21.18 2.12
N PHE A 432 28.85 20.81 2.98
CA PHE A 432 28.93 19.51 3.63
C PHE A 432 28.37 19.59 5.04
N ARG A 433 27.48 18.65 5.40
CA ARG A 433 26.83 18.59 6.71
C ARG A 433 26.83 17.17 7.25
N TRP A 434 27.26 17.03 8.49
CA TRP A 434 27.17 15.80 9.26
C TRP A 434 25.92 15.81 10.13
N PHE A 435 25.22 14.68 10.22
CA PHE A 435 24.08 14.48 11.11
C PHE A 435 24.28 13.21 11.93
N VAL A 436 23.86 13.28 13.19
CA VAL A 436 23.70 12.12 14.07
C VAL A 436 22.27 12.12 14.61
N ASP A 437 21.55 11.00 14.42
CA ASP A 437 20.14 10.87 14.77
C ASP A 437 19.26 12.00 14.22
N GLY A 438 19.55 12.42 12.98
CA GLY A 438 18.86 13.50 12.27
C GLY A 438 19.17 14.92 12.78
N VAL A 439 20.10 15.08 13.72
CA VAL A 439 20.55 16.39 14.23
C VAL A 439 21.92 16.71 13.66
N GLN A 440 22.08 17.90 13.07
CA GLN A 440 23.37 18.32 12.54
C GLN A 440 24.41 18.41 13.66
N VAL A 441 25.57 17.76 13.47
CA VAL A 441 26.73 17.84 14.36
C VAL A 441 27.87 18.62 13.69
N GLY A 442 28.52 19.50 14.45
CA GLY A 442 29.50 20.43 13.90
C GLY A 442 28.89 21.53 13.00
N SER A 443 29.76 22.38 12.45
CA SER A 443 29.36 23.44 11.51
C SER A 443 29.29 22.93 10.08
N THR A 444 28.44 23.54 9.26
CA THR A 444 28.46 23.34 7.81
C THR A 444 29.85 23.68 7.27
N THR A 445 30.51 22.71 6.63
CA THR A 445 31.78 22.94 5.93
C THR A 445 31.46 23.42 4.52
N VAL A 446 32.09 24.49 4.07
CA VAL A 446 31.89 25.05 2.73
C VAL A 446 33.16 24.84 1.91
N ASP A 447 33.09 23.97 0.91
CA ASP A 447 34.21 23.65 0.02
C ASP A 447 33.70 23.42 -1.40
N SER A 448 34.38 23.99 -2.39
CA SER A 448 34.02 23.86 -3.82
C SER A 448 34.82 22.80 -4.56
N SER A 449 35.77 22.13 -3.90
CA SER A 449 36.61 21.11 -4.50
C SER A 449 35.76 19.92 -4.97
N SER A 450 36.20 19.27 -6.05
CA SER A 450 35.62 18.02 -6.52
C SER A 450 36.14 16.84 -5.70
N MET A 451 35.33 15.80 -5.53
CA MET A 451 35.75 14.46 -5.13
C MET A 451 36.14 13.71 -6.41
N PRO A 452 37.44 13.55 -6.72
CA PRO A 452 37.85 12.95 -7.99
C PRO A 452 37.46 11.48 -8.08
N ASP A 453 37.43 10.97 -9.31
CA ASP A 453 37.34 9.56 -9.60
C ASP A 453 38.64 8.83 -9.17
N PHE A 454 38.51 7.75 -8.41
CA PHE A 454 39.62 6.92 -7.95
C PHE A 454 39.41 5.48 -8.42
N THR A 455 40.48 4.77 -8.78
CA THR A 455 40.38 3.53 -9.56
C THR A 455 40.35 2.22 -8.73
N GLY A 456 40.36 2.31 -7.41
CA GLY A 456 40.39 1.15 -6.52
C GLY A 456 39.00 0.69 -6.11
N SER A 457 38.92 -0.51 -5.51
CA SER A 457 37.67 -1.00 -4.91
C SER A 457 37.20 -0.06 -3.79
N LEU A 458 35.88 0.03 -3.61
CA LEU A 458 35.29 0.59 -2.42
C LEU A 458 35.41 -0.43 -1.29
N TYR A 459 35.97 0.00 -0.16
CA TYR A 459 36.05 -0.76 1.08
C TYR A 459 34.99 -0.26 2.05
N ILE A 460 34.34 -1.20 2.75
CA ILE A 460 33.39 -0.92 3.83
C ILE A 460 33.89 -1.60 5.10
N GLY A 461 34.13 -0.81 6.15
CA GLY A 461 34.67 -1.31 7.43
C GLY A 461 36.19 -1.31 7.55
N SER A 462 36.94 -0.89 6.52
CA SER A 462 38.39 -0.67 6.61
C SER A 462 38.89 0.39 5.62
N ALA A 463 40.13 0.82 5.81
CA ALA A 463 40.91 1.55 4.82
C ALA A 463 41.96 0.63 4.19
N ALA A 464 41.56 -0.11 3.16
CA ALA A 464 42.40 -1.05 2.41
C ALA A 464 43.19 -2.01 3.34
N GLY A 465 42.52 -2.60 4.32
CA GLY A 465 43.11 -3.54 5.27
C GLY A 465 43.83 -2.89 6.47
N SER A 466 43.51 -1.63 6.77
CA SER A 466 43.97 -0.90 7.95
C SER A 466 42.83 -0.08 8.57
N ARG A 467 43.01 0.45 9.79
CA ARG A 467 42.02 1.36 10.43
C ARG A 467 40.60 0.78 10.45
N TYR A 468 40.52 -0.51 10.79
CA TYR A 468 39.30 -1.30 10.76
C TYR A 468 38.24 -0.74 11.72
N PHE A 469 36.98 -0.87 11.30
CA PHE A 469 35.85 -0.68 12.17
C PHE A 469 35.68 -1.87 13.13
N THR A 470 35.25 -1.59 14.35
CA THR A 470 34.96 -2.62 15.37
C THR A 470 33.57 -2.37 15.92
N GLY A 471 32.60 -3.12 15.42
CA GLY A 471 31.20 -2.88 15.69
C GLY A 471 30.28 -3.43 14.61
N GLN A 472 29.09 -2.84 14.48
CA GLN A 472 28.07 -3.26 13.51
C GLN A 472 27.58 -2.10 12.65
N LEU A 473 27.23 -2.42 11.40
CA LEU A 473 26.62 -1.52 10.42
C LEU A 473 25.28 -2.08 9.94
N ASP A 474 24.33 -1.19 9.65
CA ASP A 474 22.99 -1.50 9.13
C ASP A 474 22.46 -0.35 8.26
#